data_AF-A0A2E3NER6-F1
#
_entry.id   AF-A0A2E3NER6-F1
#
_cell.length_a   1.000
_cell.length_b   1.000
_cell.length_c   1.000
_cell.angle_alpha   90.00
_cell.angle_beta   90.00
_cell.angle_gamma   90.00
#
_symmetry.space_group_name_H-M   'P 1'
#
loop_
_entity.id
_entity.type
_entity.pdbx_description
1 polymer ?
#
loop_
_entity_poly.entity_id
_entity_poly.type
_entity_poly.pdbx_seq_one_letter_code
_entity_poly.pdbx_strand_id
1 'polypeptide(L)'
;MSGSASESMNPIPFLSRGRAIAAVVVLLSVVPGLATAQRLSIGETEDLVRMRHYEGLPGDQADRIGPDGCARLVELLGDPVEAQSHAEILLAIGHCGPEGGLEAITAWADQPREGEIDRATFRAWQTLPFALAKLAEHDPRAVARLTARLENDDAPQWTFRHHRGERLTKLRKRAAAEGLSQTDAPEADDALRRAAERTAEPELRAHFERTRARRSARLEGRPEIGG
;
A
#
# COMPACT_ATOMS: atom_id res chain seq x y z
N MET A 1 -55.40 27.17 -14.45
CA MET A 1 -55.70 28.24 -13.48
C MET A 1 -54.37 28.86 -13.07
N SER A 2 -54.19 30.11 -13.44
CA SER A 2 -53.02 30.96 -13.20
C SER A 2 -52.85 31.28 -11.72
N GLY A 3 -51.61 31.51 -11.29
CA GLY A 3 -51.31 32.04 -9.97
C GLY A 3 -49.85 32.46 -9.85
N SER A 4 -49.49 33.56 -10.53
CA SER A 4 -48.28 34.35 -10.25
C SER A 4 -48.40 35.02 -8.89
N ALA A 5 -47.35 34.94 -8.07
CA ALA A 5 -47.15 35.85 -6.94
C ALA A 5 -45.72 36.39 -6.99
N SER A 6 -45.61 37.63 -7.46
CA SER A 6 -44.42 38.47 -7.36
C SER A 6 -44.28 38.97 -5.93
N GLU A 7 -43.15 38.72 -5.29
CA GLU A 7 -42.83 39.29 -3.98
C GLU A 7 -41.70 40.33 -4.12
N SER A 8 -42.16 41.57 -4.30
CA SER A 8 -41.65 42.84 -3.78
C SER A 8 -40.28 42.83 -3.07
N MET A 9 -39.27 43.33 -3.79
CA MET A 9 -38.04 43.92 -3.22
C MET A 9 -38.34 45.26 -2.55
N ASN A 10 -37.90 45.42 -1.30
CA ASN A 10 -37.76 46.73 -0.64
C ASN A 10 -36.30 46.96 -0.24
N PRO A 11 -35.70 48.13 -0.56
CA PRO A 11 -34.33 48.45 -0.20
C PRO A 11 -34.26 49.10 1.18
N ILE A 12 -33.29 48.70 2.00
CA ILE A 12 -32.95 49.41 3.24
C ILE A 12 -31.69 50.25 2.98
N PRO A 13 -31.73 51.58 3.15
CA PRO A 13 -30.54 52.41 3.22
C PRO A 13 -30.10 52.57 4.67
N PHE A 14 -28.84 52.31 5.00
CA PHE A 14 -28.23 52.86 6.21
C PHE A 14 -26.74 53.12 6.00
N LEU A 15 -26.43 54.41 5.80
CA LEU A 15 -25.12 55.00 6.01
C LEU A 15 -24.86 55.04 7.52
N SER A 16 -23.79 54.41 7.98
CA SER A 16 -23.22 54.65 9.32
C SER A 16 -21.71 54.80 9.19
N ARG A 17 -21.25 56.03 9.42
CA ARG A 17 -19.85 56.40 9.60
C ARG A 17 -19.38 55.85 10.94
N GLY A 18 -18.38 54.98 10.94
CA GLY A 18 -17.85 54.39 12.17
C GLY A 18 -16.38 54.01 12.06
N ARG A 19 -15.52 54.94 12.47
CA ARG A 19 -14.20 54.76 13.10
C ARG A 19 -13.18 53.85 12.39
N ALA A 20 -12.17 54.49 11.81
CA ALA A 20 -10.90 53.89 11.46
C ALA A 20 -10.26 53.24 12.71
N ILE A 21 -10.33 51.91 12.79
CA ILE A 21 -9.49 51.12 13.68
C ILE A 21 -8.21 50.86 12.89
N ALA A 22 -7.12 51.49 13.31
CA ALA A 22 -5.79 51.14 12.85
C ALA A 22 -5.48 49.71 13.31
N ALA A 23 -5.79 48.73 12.47
CA ALA A 23 -5.37 47.36 12.66
C ALA A 23 -3.84 47.31 12.48
N VAL A 24 -3.11 47.22 13.60
CA VAL A 24 -1.72 46.78 13.58
C VAL A 24 -1.74 45.32 13.14
N VAL A 25 -1.64 45.10 11.83
CA VAL A 25 -1.40 43.79 11.24
C VAL A 25 0.04 43.45 11.60
N VAL A 26 0.23 42.79 12.75
CA VAL A 26 1.46 42.06 13.02
C VAL A 26 1.50 40.94 11.99
N LEU A 27 2.26 41.15 10.92
CA LEU A 27 2.72 40.08 10.05
C LEU A 27 3.62 39.19 10.92
N LEU A 28 2.99 38.29 11.67
CA LEU A 28 3.61 37.06 12.13
C LEU A 28 3.90 36.30 10.85
N SER A 29 5.10 36.49 10.32
CA SER A 29 5.74 35.58 9.40
C SER A 29 5.83 34.24 10.11
N VAL A 30 4.73 33.48 10.08
CA VAL A 30 4.74 32.05 10.31
C VAL A 30 5.60 31.52 9.19
N VAL A 31 6.92 31.51 9.40
CA VAL A 31 7.82 30.67 8.65
C VAL A 31 7.26 29.29 8.88
N PRO A 32 6.71 28.61 7.86
CA PRO A 32 6.37 27.21 8.01
C PRO A 32 7.72 26.54 8.28
N GLY A 33 8.00 26.31 9.56
CA GLY A 33 9.07 25.44 9.96
C GLY A 33 8.74 24.13 9.30
N LEU A 34 9.46 23.80 8.24
CA LEU A 34 9.55 22.45 7.73
C LEU A 34 9.99 21.63 8.93
N ALA A 35 9.02 21.09 9.66
CA ALA A 35 9.26 20.07 10.66
C ALA A 35 9.83 18.92 9.85
N THR A 36 11.16 18.89 9.73
CA THR A 36 11.85 17.76 9.14
C THR A 36 11.50 16.59 10.04
N ALA A 37 10.58 15.75 9.57
CA ALA A 37 10.16 14.57 10.30
C ALA A 37 11.43 13.84 10.74
N GLN A 38 11.58 13.67 12.05
CA GLN A 38 12.81 13.12 12.61
C GLN A 38 13.00 11.72 12.05
N ARG A 39 14.07 11.55 11.25
CA ARG A 39 14.44 10.27 10.67
C ARG A 39 14.88 9.31 11.77
N LEU A 40 14.49 8.06 11.62
CA LEU A 40 14.94 6.98 12.49
C LEU A 40 16.42 6.71 12.22
N SER A 41 17.18 6.48 13.28
CA SER A 41 18.49 5.85 13.23
C SER A 41 18.38 4.40 12.75
N ILE A 42 19.52 3.77 12.44
CA ILE A 42 19.56 2.35 12.08
C ILE A 42 18.94 1.50 13.21
N GLY A 43 19.36 1.71 14.46
CA GLY A 43 18.84 0.95 15.61
C GLY A 43 17.32 1.09 15.77
N GLU A 44 16.79 2.32 15.68
CA GLU A 44 15.33 2.57 15.73
C GLU A 44 14.59 1.91 14.56
N THR A 45 15.22 1.82 13.38
CA THR A 45 14.66 1.10 12.23
C THR A 45 14.59 -0.41 12.50
N GLU A 46 15.65 -1.00 13.08
CA GLU A 46 15.63 -2.42 13.44
C GLU A 46 14.58 -2.71 14.52
N ASP A 47 14.49 -1.86 15.54
CA ASP A 47 13.50 -1.98 16.61
C ASP A 47 12.07 -1.89 16.04
N LEU A 48 11.83 -0.96 15.10
CA LEU A 48 10.54 -0.81 14.44
C LEU A 48 10.06 -2.10 13.74
N VAL A 49 10.94 -2.78 13.00
CA VAL A 49 10.57 -4.01 12.28
C VAL A 49 10.58 -5.27 13.15
N ARG A 50 11.27 -5.23 14.31
CA ARG A 50 11.21 -6.30 15.32
C ARG A 50 9.99 -6.21 16.23
N MET A 51 9.38 -5.03 16.34
CA MET A 51 8.13 -4.87 17.08
C MET A 51 6.97 -5.62 16.39
N ARG A 52 6.13 -6.24 17.22
CA ARG A 52 4.93 -6.93 16.74
C ARG A 52 3.79 -5.95 16.58
N HIS A 53 3.46 -5.63 15.32
CA HIS A 53 2.32 -4.79 15.00
C HIS A 53 1.08 -5.63 14.68
N TYR A 54 -0.05 -5.33 15.31
CA TYR A 54 -1.31 -6.06 15.08
C TYR A 54 -1.95 -5.71 13.75
N GLU A 55 -1.83 -4.44 13.33
CA GLU A 55 -2.45 -3.89 12.11
C GLU A 55 -1.47 -3.84 10.92
N GLY A 56 -0.25 -4.34 11.10
CA GLY A 56 0.85 -4.19 10.15
C GLY A 56 1.78 -3.03 10.51
N LEU A 57 2.85 -2.85 9.72
CA LEU A 57 3.84 -1.80 9.95
C LEU A 57 3.17 -0.41 9.86
N PRO A 58 3.27 0.44 10.89
CA PRO A 58 2.70 1.78 10.84
C PRO A 58 3.36 2.61 9.72
N GLY A 59 2.57 3.02 8.72
CA GLY A 59 3.10 3.71 7.53
C GLY A 59 3.80 5.02 7.85
N ASP A 60 3.25 5.79 8.80
CA ASP A 60 3.84 7.05 9.28
C ASP A 60 5.22 6.86 9.93
N GLN A 61 5.47 5.70 10.54
CA GLN A 61 6.78 5.35 11.09
C GLN A 61 7.71 4.80 10.02
N ALA A 62 7.20 4.02 9.07
CA ALA A 62 7.96 3.53 7.93
C ALA A 62 8.49 4.69 7.07
N ASP A 63 7.70 5.74 6.87
CA ASP A 63 8.09 6.95 6.14
C ASP A 63 9.22 7.75 6.83
N ARG A 64 9.47 7.48 8.11
CA ARG A 64 10.58 8.08 8.88
C ARG A 64 11.88 7.30 8.76
N ILE A 65 11.90 6.13 8.14
CA ILE A 65 13.12 5.34 7.94
C ILE A 65 14.06 6.11 7.01
N GLY A 66 15.27 6.42 7.50
CA GLY A 66 16.28 7.11 6.69
C GLY A 66 16.95 6.18 5.66
N PRO A 67 17.73 6.72 4.71
CA PRO A 67 18.43 5.92 3.68
C PRO A 67 19.30 4.80 4.26
N ASP A 68 20.03 5.07 5.35
CA ASP A 68 20.89 4.07 6.01
C ASP A 68 20.06 2.93 6.63
N GLY A 69 18.90 3.27 7.22
CA GLY A 69 17.94 2.29 7.72
C GLY A 69 17.37 1.43 6.58
N CYS A 70 17.05 2.04 5.44
CA CYS A 70 16.57 1.33 4.26
C CYS A 70 17.59 0.33 3.70
N ALA A 71 18.86 0.74 3.60
CA ALA A 71 19.94 -0.16 3.21
C ALA A 71 20.07 -1.32 4.21
N ARG A 72 19.97 -1.04 5.52
CA ARG A 72 20.02 -2.06 6.56
C ARG A 72 18.90 -3.09 6.44
N LEU A 73 17.68 -2.69 6.05
CA LEU A 73 16.56 -3.63 5.88
C LEU A 73 16.84 -4.70 4.82
N VAL A 74 17.56 -4.36 3.75
CA VAL A 74 17.97 -5.32 2.72
C VAL A 74 18.87 -6.41 3.30
N GLU A 75 19.80 -6.03 4.19
CA GLU A 75 20.66 -6.98 4.90
C GLU A 75 19.85 -7.87 5.85
N LEU A 76 18.94 -7.29 6.64
CA LEU A 76 18.09 -8.03 7.59
C LEU A 76 17.16 -9.02 6.89
N LEU A 77 16.67 -8.72 5.69
CA LEU A 77 15.84 -9.65 4.92
C LEU A 77 16.60 -10.94 4.55
N GLY A 78 17.90 -10.84 4.36
CA GLY A 78 18.78 -11.98 4.08
C GLY A 78 19.20 -12.76 5.33
N ASP A 79 18.98 -12.21 6.53
CA ASP A 79 19.38 -12.83 7.79
C ASP A 79 18.31 -13.84 8.27
N PRO A 80 18.64 -15.13 8.42
CA PRO A 80 17.70 -16.13 8.94
C PRO A 80 17.34 -15.90 10.42
N VAL A 81 18.16 -15.18 11.20
CA VAL A 81 17.83 -14.83 12.60
C VAL A 81 16.60 -13.92 12.66
N GLU A 82 16.39 -13.11 11.62
CA GLU A 82 15.28 -12.16 11.52
C GLU A 82 14.00 -12.77 10.93
N ALA A 83 13.93 -14.11 10.79
CA ALA A 83 12.80 -14.79 10.15
C ALA A 83 11.43 -14.42 10.75
N GLN A 84 11.37 -14.14 12.05
CA GLN A 84 10.14 -13.72 12.73
C GLN A 84 9.64 -12.33 12.29
N SER A 85 10.54 -11.51 11.76
CA SER A 85 10.31 -10.12 11.35
C SER A 85 10.34 -9.92 9.84
N HIS A 86 10.55 -10.97 9.04
CA HIS A 86 10.59 -10.86 7.57
C HIS A 86 9.33 -10.22 6.98
N ALA A 87 8.15 -10.41 7.58
CA ALA A 87 6.93 -9.76 7.11
C ALA A 87 7.01 -8.22 7.24
N GLU A 88 7.42 -7.73 8.40
CA GLU A 88 7.62 -6.31 8.68
C GLU A 88 8.78 -5.72 7.86
N ILE A 89 9.89 -6.45 7.73
CA ILE A 89 11.04 -6.05 6.92
C ILE A 89 10.65 -5.89 5.45
N LEU A 90 9.89 -6.84 4.87
CA LEU A 90 9.37 -6.74 3.50
C LEU A 90 8.53 -5.47 3.31
N LEU A 91 7.61 -5.18 4.23
CA LEU A 91 6.79 -3.96 4.16
C LEU A 91 7.66 -2.70 4.25
N ALA A 92 8.61 -2.67 5.18
CA ALA A 92 9.48 -1.52 5.36
C ALA A 92 10.33 -1.25 4.10
N ILE A 93 10.87 -2.30 3.47
CA ILE A 93 11.56 -2.19 2.16
C ILE A 93 10.60 -1.63 1.10
N GLY A 94 9.37 -2.14 1.05
CA GLY A 94 8.36 -1.65 0.12
C GLY A 94 8.05 -0.17 0.31
N HIS A 95 7.93 0.29 1.56
CA HIS A 95 7.65 1.69 1.88
C HIS A 95 8.81 2.61 1.51
N CYS A 96 10.04 2.24 1.85
CA CYS A 96 11.15 3.17 1.75
C CYS A 96 11.98 3.04 0.46
N GLY A 97 11.79 1.98 -0.32
CA GLY A 97 12.32 1.82 -1.67
C GLY A 97 13.85 1.90 -1.79
N PRO A 98 14.63 1.13 -1.01
CA PRO A 98 16.09 1.15 -1.13
C PRO A 98 16.56 0.70 -2.52
N GLU A 99 17.73 1.18 -2.92
CA GLU A 99 18.47 0.58 -4.04
C GLU A 99 18.67 -0.92 -3.78
N GLY A 100 18.38 -1.77 -4.77
CA GLY A 100 18.43 -3.22 -4.62
C GLY A 100 17.24 -3.83 -3.87
N GLY A 101 16.25 -3.04 -3.44
CA GLY A 101 15.09 -3.52 -2.69
C GLY A 101 14.27 -4.57 -3.46
N LEU A 102 14.06 -4.37 -4.76
CA LEU A 102 13.36 -5.35 -5.59
C LEU A 102 14.13 -6.66 -5.71
N GLU A 103 15.44 -6.57 -5.91
CA GLU A 103 16.35 -7.71 -6.01
C GLU A 103 16.38 -8.50 -4.70
N ALA A 104 16.39 -7.81 -3.55
CA ALA A 104 16.34 -8.44 -2.22
C ALA A 104 15.01 -9.15 -1.97
N ILE A 105 13.88 -8.48 -2.23
CA ILE A 105 12.54 -9.07 -2.12
C ILE A 105 12.41 -10.29 -3.04
N THR A 106 12.92 -10.17 -4.26
CA THR A 106 12.93 -11.25 -5.25
C THR A 106 13.76 -12.44 -4.75
N ALA A 107 14.99 -12.18 -4.29
CA ALA A 107 15.88 -13.23 -3.80
C ALA A 107 15.23 -13.99 -2.65
N TRP A 108 14.62 -13.27 -1.69
CA TRP A 108 13.86 -13.89 -0.61
C TRP A 108 12.66 -14.69 -1.14
N ALA A 109 11.87 -14.11 -2.06
CA ALA A 109 10.66 -14.74 -2.59
C ALA A 109 10.95 -16.03 -3.38
N ASP A 110 12.02 -16.02 -4.18
CA ASP A 110 12.38 -17.08 -5.12
C ASP A 110 13.27 -18.17 -4.47
N GLN A 111 13.64 -18.03 -3.18
CA GLN A 111 14.29 -19.09 -2.42
C GLN A 111 13.47 -20.41 -2.49
N PRO A 112 14.10 -21.54 -2.87
CA PRO A 112 13.43 -22.82 -2.92
C PRO A 112 12.98 -23.22 -1.51
N ARG A 113 11.74 -23.67 -1.41
CA ARG A 113 11.11 -24.10 -0.16
C ARG A 113 10.39 -25.42 -0.44
N GLU A 114 10.63 -26.38 0.43
CA GLU A 114 10.06 -27.72 0.35
C GLU A 114 9.44 -28.10 1.70
N GLY A 115 8.48 -29.02 1.68
CA GLY A 115 7.84 -29.52 2.91
C GLY A 115 6.92 -28.50 3.59
N GLU A 116 6.73 -28.62 4.90
CA GLU A 116 5.92 -27.69 5.67
C GLU A 116 6.77 -26.50 6.15
N ILE A 117 6.37 -25.28 5.79
CA ILE A 117 7.02 -24.05 6.25
C ILE A 117 6.44 -23.61 7.60
N ASP A 118 7.21 -22.82 8.34
CA ASP A 118 6.75 -22.25 9.60
C ASP A 118 5.73 -21.10 9.40
N ARG A 119 5.16 -20.66 10.52
CA ARG A 119 4.17 -19.57 10.54
C ARG A 119 4.76 -18.23 10.11
N ALA A 120 6.02 -17.95 10.44
CA ALA A 120 6.65 -16.66 10.17
C ALA A 120 6.92 -16.50 8.67
N THR A 121 7.47 -17.55 8.04
CA THR A 121 7.67 -17.67 6.60
C THR A 121 6.34 -17.57 5.85
N PHE A 122 5.30 -18.27 6.32
CA PHE A 122 3.97 -18.17 5.71
C PHE A 122 3.41 -16.75 5.79
N ARG A 123 3.54 -16.09 6.94
CA ARG A 123 3.12 -14.69 7.14
C ARG A 123 3.87 -13.76 6.18
N ALA A 124 5.20 -13.83 6.13
CA ALA A 124 6.00 -13.02 5.22
C ALA A 124 5.61 -13.25 3.75
N TRP A 125 5.29 -14.49 3.38
CA TRP A 125 4.84 -14.81 2.03
C TRP A 125 3.47 -14.20 1.69
N GLN A 126 2.56 -14.13 2.66
CA GLN A 126 1.28 -13.44 2.51
C GLN A 126 1.45 -11.92 2.40
N THR A 127 2.47 -11.36 3.05
CA THR A 127 2.78 -9.93 3.04
C THR A 127 3.44 -9.46 1.73
N LEU A 128 4.15 -10.37 1.06
CA LEU A 128 4.95 -10.08 -0.14
C LEU A 128 4.23 -9.24 -1.22
N PRO A 129 2.95 -9.50 -1.61
CA PRO A 129 2.27 -8.66 -2.60
C PRO A 129 2.07 -7.20 -2.16
N PHE A 130 1.87 -6.94 -0.87
CA PHE A 130 1.71 -5.59 -0.35
C PHE A 130 3.04 -4.83 -0.33
N ALA A 131 4.12 -5.53 0.04
CA ALA A 131 5.49 -5.00 -0.06
C ALA A 131 5.84 -4.62 -1.51
N LEU A 132 5.53 -5.49 -2.48
CA LEU A 132 5.73 -5.19 -3.91
C LEU A 132 4.86 -4.04 -4.41
N ALA A 133 3.61 -3.95 -3.93
CA ALA A 133 2.71 -2.86 -4.30
C ALA A 133 3.22 -1.50 -3.82
N LYS A 134 3.74 -1.44 -2.58
CA LYS A 134 4.39 -0.25 -2.04
C LYS A 134 5.69 0.08 -2.77
N LEU A 135 6.50 -0.95 -3.04
CA LEU A 135 7.75 -0.77 -3.79
C LEU A 135 7.51 -0.23 -5.20
N ALA A 136 6.37 -0.50 -5.82
CA ALA A 136 6.03 0.00 -7.16
C ALA A 136 6.00 1.55 -7.25
N GLU A 137 5.87 2.25 -6.12
CA GLU A 137 6.00 3.71 -6.04
C GLU A 137 7.44 4.18 -6.33
N HIS A 138 8.44 3.31 -6.08
CA HIS A 138 9.87 3.57 -6.23
C HIS A 138 10.51 2.81 -7.40
N ASP A 139 10.04 1.59 -7.68
CA ASP A 139 10.53 0.71 -8.74
C ASP A 139 9.35 0.10 -9.53
N PRO A 140 9.04 0.64 -10.72
CA PRO A 140 7.94 0.16 -11.57
C PRO A 140 8.03 -1.33 -11.95
N ARG A 141 9.24 -1.94 -11.91
CA ARG A 141 9.42 -3.38 -12.20
C ARG A 141 8.68 -4.25 -11.17
N ALA A 142 8.36 -3.73 -9.98
CA ALA A 142 7.58 -4.45 -8.98
C ALA A 142 6.15 -4.80 -9.45
N VAL A 143 5.55 -3.98 -10.32
CA VAL A 143 4.23 -4.26 -10.94
C VAL A 143 4.29 -5.50 -11.83
N ALA A 144 5.38 -5.66 -12.59
CA ALA A 144 5.59 -6.85 -13.41
C ALA A 144 5.74 -8.11 -12.53
N ARG A 145 6.39 -8.00 -11.36
CA ARG A 145 6.47 -9.10 -10.39
C ARG A 145 5.11 -9.46 -9.79
N LEU A 146 4.29 -8.48 -9.44
CA LEU A 146 2.91 -8.73 -9.01
C LEU A 146 2.08 -9.42 -10.10
N THR A 147 2.20 -8.95 -11.34
CA THR A 147 1.53 -9.55 -12.50
C THR A 147 1.98 -11.01 -12.71
N ALA A 148 3.28 -11.28 -12.64
CA ALA A 148 3.80 -12.64 -12.74
C ALA A 148 3.23 -13.56 -11.64
N ARG A 149 3.09 -13.07 -10.39
CA ARG A 149 2.48 -13.85 -9.30
C ARG A 149 0.98 -14.11 -9.50
N LEU A 150 0.27 -13.15 -10.09
CA LEU A 150 -1.15 -13.28 -10.46
C LEU A 150 -1.35 -14.32 -11.57
N GLU A 151 -0.45 -14.34 -12.55
CA GLU A 151 -0.55 -15.20 -13.74
C GLU A 151 0.06 -16.59 -13.53
N ASN A 152 0.93 -16.78 -12.54
CA ASN A 152 1.51 -18.08 -12.23
C ASN A 152 0.44 -19.07 -11.73
N ASP A 153 0.33 -20.22 -12.41
CA ASP A 153 -0.58 -21.32 -12.07
C ASP A 153 0.08 -22.42 -11.24
N ASP A 154 1.42 -22.47 -11.21
CA ASP A 154 2.18 -23.48 -10.49
C ASP A 154 1.92 -23.37 -8.99
N ALA A 155 1.50 -24.49 -8.41
CA ALA A 155 1.37 -24.60 -6.97
C ALA A 155 2.75 -24.53 -6.30
N PRO A 156 2.89 -23.81 -5.17
CA PRO A 156 4.09 -23.91 -4.36
C PRO A 156 4.34 -25.36 -3.93
N GLN A 157 5.61 -25.80 -3.95
CA GLN A 157 6.04 -27.14 -3.54
C GLN A 157 6.06 -27.34 -2.01
N TRP A 158 5.74 -26.29 -1.26
CA TRP A 158 5.64 -26.30 0.20
C TRP A 158 4.18 -26.20 0.67
N THR A 159 3.96 -26.50 1.94
CA THR A 159 2.66 -26.43 2.61
C THR A 159 2.73 -25.62 3.89
N PHE A 160 1.57 -25.17 4.38
CA PHE A 160 1.44 -24.61 5.72
C PHE A 160 0.13 -25.10 6.34
N ARG A 161 0.20 -26.02 7.31
CA ARG A 161 -0.99 -26.65 7.90
C ARG A 161 -1.92 -27.24 6.82
N HIS A 162 -3.10 -26.65 6.63
CA HIS A 162 -4.10 -27.07 5.65
C HIS A 162 -4.02 -26.28 4.32
N HIS A 163 -3.08 -25.35 4.18
CA HIS A 163 -2.82 -24.63 2.93
C HIS A 163 -1.81 -25.40 2.08
N ARG A 164 -2.24 -25.88 0.92
CA ARG A 164 -1.44 -26.65 -0.03
C ARG A 164 -2.03 -26.60 -1.44
N GLY A 165 -1.21 -26.86 -2.47
CA GLY A 165 -1.68 -27.02 -3.85
C GLY A 165 -2.49 -25.82 -4.36
N GLU A 166 -3.63 -26.12 -4.98
CA GLU A 166 -4.56 -25.14 -5.54
C GLU A 166 -4.99 -24.06 -4.52
N ARG A 167 -5.13 -24.41 -3.24
CA ARG A 167 -5.51 -23.42 -2.20
C ARG A 167 -4.44 -22.34 -2.02
N LEU A 168 -3.15 -22.71 -2.11
CA LEU A 168 -2.05 -21.74 -2.07
C LEU A 168 -2.00 -20.92 -3.36
N THR A 169 -2.23 -21.54 -4.52
CA THR A 169 -2.33 -20.82 -5.80
C THR A 169 -3.42 -19.75 -5.75
N LYS A 170 -4.65 -20.08 -5.31
CA LYS A 170 -5.74 -19.10 -5.18
C LYS A 170 -5.41 -17.99 -4.18
N LEU A 171 -4.80 -18.34 -3.04
CA LEU A 171 -4.39 -17.35 -2.05
C LEU A 171 -3.35 -16.37 -2.62
N ARG A 172 -2.33 -16.88 -3.34
CA ARG A 172 -1.33 -16.06 -4.04
C ARG A 172 -2.00 -15.11 -5.02
N LYS A 173 -2.89 -15.62 -5.86
CA LYS A 173 -3.58 -14.83 -6.89
C LYS A 173 -4.45 -13.73 -6.31
N ARG A 174 -5.23 -14.03 -5.26
CA ARG A 174 -6.04 -13.03 -4.53
C ARG A 174 -5.15 -11.94 -3.92
N ALA A 175 -4.07 -12.32 -3.24
CA ALA A 175 -3.16 -11.36 -2.64
C ALA A 175 -2.41 -10.51 -3.68
N ALA A 176 -2.00 -11.09 -4.82
CA ALA A 176 -1.40 -10.36 -5.94
C ALA A 176 -2.39 -9.37 -6.57
N ALA A 177 -3.65 -9.76 -6.74
CA ALA A 177 -4.70 -8.87 -7.23
C ALA A 177 -4.93 -7.68 -6.27
N GLU A 178 -5.00 -7.95 -4.97
CA GLU A 178 -5.12 -6.88 -3.96
C GLU A 178 -3.90 -5.94 -4.01
N GLY A 179 -2.68 -6.47 -4.09
CA GLY A 179 -1.47 -5.67 -4.28
C GLY A 179 -1.54 -4.77 -5.52
N LEU A 180 -1.91 -5.33 -6.68
CA LEU A 180 -2.09 -4.55 -7.92
C LEU A 180 -3.11 -3.42 -7.76
N SER A 181 -4.19 -3.63 -7.00
CA SER A 181 -5.21 -2.61 -6.77
C SER A 181 -4.72 -1.40 -5.97
N GLN A 182 -3.69 -1.58 -5.16
CA GLN A 182 -3.05 -0.54 -4.38
C GLN A 182 -2.05 0.28 -5.20
N THR A 183 -1.67 -0.19 -6.40
CA THR A 183 -0.76 0.54 -7.29
C THR A 183 -1.51 1.51 -8.21
N ASP A 184 -0.85 2.63 -8.54
CA ASP A 184 -1.35 3.61 -9.52
C ASP A 184 -0.94 3.26 -10.96
N ALA A 185 -0.12 2.24 -11.15
CA ALA A 185 0.38 1.82 -12.44
C ALA A 185 -0.75 1.37 -13.39
N PRO A 186 -0.88 1.94 -14.60
CA PRO A 186 -1.97 1.61 -15.54
C PRO A 186 -1.98 0.12 -15.92
N GLU A 187 -0.81 -0.52 -15.98
CA GLU A 187 -0.65 -1.95 -16.30
C GLU A 187 -1.39 -2.87 -15.32
N ALA A 188 -1.65 -2.39 -14.09
CA ALA A 188 -2.39 -3.14 -13.09
C ALA A 188 -3.85 -3.40 -13.51
N ASP A 189 -4.51 -2.44 -14.16
CA ASP A 189 -5.88 -2.62 -14.65
C ASP A 189 -5.95 -3.72 -15.71
N ASP A 190 -5.00 -3.67 -16.65
CA ASP A 190 -4.89 -4.65 -17.72
C ASP A 190 -4.56 -6.03 -17.19
N ALA A 191 -3.66 -6.15 -16.21
CA ALA A 191 -3.33 -7.42 -15.56
C ALA A 191 -4.57 -8.05 -14.88
N LEU A 192 -5.33 -7.25 -14.11
CA LEU A 192 -6.55 -7.71 -13.44
C LEU A 192 -7.63 -8.14 -14.45
N ARG A 193 -7.85 -7.35 -15.49
CA ARG A 193 -8.79 -7.68 -16.58
C ARG A 193 -8.42 -9.00 -17.25
N ARG A 194 -7.18 -9.15 -17.72
CA ARG A 194 -6.72 -10.38 -18.37
C ARG A 194 -6.80 -11.60 -17.44
N ALA A 195 -6.58 -11.42 -16.14
CA ALA A 195 -6.72 -12.51 -15.17
C ALA A 195 -8.19 -12.94 -14.97
N ALA A 196 -9.13 -11.99 -14.98
CA ALA A 196 -10.57 -12.27 -14.92
C ALA A 196 -11.07 -13.01 -16.17
N GLU A 197 -10.58 -12.63 -17.35
CA GLU A 197 -10.91 -13.27 -18.63
C GLU A 197 -10.34 -14.70 -18.72
N ARG A 198 -9.11 -14.92 -18.24
CA ARG A 198 -8.42 -16.22 -18.33
C ARG A 198 -8.88 -17.26 -17.30
N THR A 199 -9.34 -16.84 -16.12
CA THR A 199 -9.72 -17.81 -15.08
C THR A 199 -11.05 -18.48 -15.40
N ALA A 200 -11.11 -19.81 -15.27
CA ALA A 200 -12.36 -20.56 -15.36
C ALA A 200 -13.16 -20.52 -14.04
N GLU A 201 -12.53 -20.16 -12.93
CA GLU A 201 -13.12 -20.17 -11.60
C GLU A 201 -14.02 -18.93 -11.37
N PRO A 202 -15.35 -19.09 -11.19
CA PRO A 202 -16.26 -17.95 -11.06
C PRO A 202 -15.96 -17.07 -9.84
N GLU A 203 -15.59 -17.66 -8.70
CA GLU A 203 -15.27 -16.91 -7.48
C GLU A 203 -14.03 -16.04 -7.64
N LEU A 204 -13.01 -16.56 -8.32
CA LEU A 204 -11.76 -15.85 -8.56
C LEU A 204 -11.96 -14.73 -9.59
N ARG A 205 -12.74 -15.00 -10.65
CA ARG A 205 -13.16 -13.96 -11.60
C ARG A 205 -13.86 -12.80 -10.89
N ALA A 206 -14.88 -13.12 -10.09
CA ALA A 206 -15.64 -12.11 -9.37
C ALA A 206 -14.76 -11.32 -8.37
N HIS A 207 -13.76 -11.96 -7.77
CA HIS A 207 -12.77 -11.27 -6.94
C HIS A 207 -11.94 -10.27 -7.76
N PHE A 208 -11.37 -10.67 -8.89
CA PHE A 208 -10.59 -9.78 -9.75
C PHE A 208 -11.40 -8.59 -10.26
N GLU A 209 -12.65 -8.81 -10.67
CA GLU A 209 -13.56 -7.74 -11.10
C GLU A 209 -13.86 -6.74 -9.98
N ARG A 210 -14.14 -7.22 -8.76
CA ARG A 210 -14.34 -6.34 -7.58
C ARG A 210 -13.09 -5.55 -7.23
N THR A 211 -11.93 -6.20 -7.23
CA THR A 211 -10.64 -5.58 -6.93
C THR A 211 -10.30 -4.51 -7.97
N ARG A 212 -10.56 -4.78 -9.25
CA ARG A 212 -10.43 -3.80 -10.34
C ARG A 212 -11.38 -2.60 -10.15
N ALA A 213 -12.66 -2.85 -9.86
CA ALA A 213 -13.63 -1.79 -9.62
C ALA A 213 -13.24 -0.89 -8.44
N ARG A 214 -12.72 -1.47 -7.34
CA ARG A 214 -12.22 -0.71 -6.20
C ARG A 214 -11.03 0.17 -6.58
N ARG A 215 -10.08 -0.36 -7.35
CA ARG A 215 -8.95 0.41 -7.89
C ARG A 215 -9.44 1.61 -8.71
N SER A 216 -10.37 1.40 -9.63
CA SER A 216 -10.94 2.49 -10.45
C SER A 216 -11.58 3.56 -9.57
N ALA A 217 -12.40 3.17 -8.59
CA ALA A 217 -13.03 4.11 -7.66
C ALA A 217 -12.00 4.92 -6.86
N ARG A 218 -10.93 4.28 -6.36
CA ARG A 218 -9.82 4.93 -5.65
C ARG A 218 -9.12 5.97 -6.51
N LEU A 219 -8.77 5.64 -7.75
CA LEU A 219 -8.09 6.56 -8.68
C LEU A 219 -8.98 7.73 -9.10
N GLU A 220 -10.30 7.55 -9.09
CA GLU A 220 -11.26 8.62 -9.33
C GLU A 220 -11.55 9.47 -8.07
N GLY A 221 -10.92 9.16 -6.93
CA GLY A 221 -11.15 9.86 -5.67
C GLY A 221 -12.55 9.62 -5.08
N ARG A 222 -13.25 8.56 -5.49
CA ARG A 222 -14.55 8.20 -4.92
C ARG A 222 -14.33 7.52 -3.56
N PRO A 223 -15.11 7.86 -2.53
CA PRO A 223 -15.01 7.19 -1.23
C PRO A 223 -15.30 5.69 -1.40
N GLU A 224 -14.50 4.85 -0.74
CA GLU A 224 -14.77 3.42 -0.68
C GLU A 224 -16.09 3.21 0.08
N ILE A 225 -17.14 2.79 -0.61
CA ILE A 225 -18.37 2.36 0.03
C ILE A 225 -18.04 1.01 0.69
N GLY A 226 -17.85 1.02 2.00
CA GLY A 226 -17.53 -0.18 2.78
C GLY A 226 -18.51 -1.31 2.43
N GLY A 227 -17.96 -2.42 1.94
CA GLY A 227 -18.70 -3.63 1.58
C GLY A 227 -18.70 -4.69 2.66
#